data_AF-A0A7M3ZU07-F1
#
_entry.id   AF-A0A7M3ZU07-F1
#
_cell.length_a   1.000
_cell.length_b   1.000
_cell.length_c   1.000
_cell.angle_alpha   90.00
_cell.angle_beta   90.00
_cell.angle_gamma   90.00
#
_symmetry.space_group_name_H-M   'P 1'
#
loop_
_entity.id
_entity.type
_entity.pdbx_description
1 polymer ?
#
loop_
_entity_poly.entity_id
_entity_poly.type
_entity_poly.pdbx_seq_one_letter_code
_entity_poly.pdbx_strand_id
1 'polypeptide(L)'
;MMERECMPSNSPSFPSAGVSGRWVTGLLLLTLVPMLITAPYVLLEPDQPTSTVAFPDGIASTNEGFLLVILDGVGENIMRDESMMPNLASRLEESAVLSVTTGPLTLSATCVREMMTGVPNAPIDGLKNFNMGHPGGEDPWLLAARSDRYSV
;
A
#
# COMPACT_ATOMS: atom_id res chain seq x y z
N MET A 1 22.82 72.51 -25.43
CA MET A 1 22.77 72.53 -23.96
C MET A 1 21.63 71.62 -23.57
N MET A 2 21.95 70.36 -23.29
CA MET A 2 21.00 69.26 -23.10
C MET A 2 21.14 68.82 -21.66
N GLU A 3 20.17 69.17 -20.81
CA GLU A 3 20.14 68.68 -19.43
C GLU A 3 19.70 67.22 -19.45
N ARG A 4 20.58 66.32 -18.98
CA ARG A 4 20.17 64.96 -18.61
C ARG A 4 19.84 65.00 -17.13
N GLU A 5 18.56 64.89 -16.81
CA GLU A 5 18.09 64.60 -15.46
C GLU A 5 18.62 63.21 -15.04
N CYS A 6 19.47 63.18 -14.02
CA CYS A 6 19.83 61.94 -13.34
C CYS A 6 18.61 61.46 -12.54
N MET A 7 17.91 60.43 -13.03
CA MET A 7 16.93 59.71 -12.21
C MET A 7 17.64 59.01 -11.02
N PRO A 8 17.11 59.12 -9.79
CA PRO A 8 17.60 58.32 -8.68
C PRO A 8 17.21 56.85 -8.90
N SER A 9 18.22 55.98 -8.89
CA SER A 9 18.07 54.52 -8.84
C SER A 9 17.44 54.14 -7.49
N ASN A 10 16.12 53.99 -7.46
CA ASN A 10 15.42 53.35 -6.35
C ASN A 10 15.48 51.83 -6.55
N SER A 11 16.60 51.22 -6.14
CA SER A 11 16.61 49.79 -5.85
C SER A 11 15.77 49.54 -4.59
N PRO A 12 14.71 48.70 -4.62
CA PRO A 12 13.97 48.36 -3.43
C PRO A 12 14.89 47.62 -2.46
N SER A 13 15.27 48.28 -1.37
CA SER A 13 15.90 47.62 -0.23
C SER A 13 14.84 46.77 0.46
N PHE A 14 14.80 45.47 0.12
CA PHE A 14 14.03 44.52 0.90
C PHE A 14 14.63 44.45 2.31
N PRO A 15 13.88 44.74 3.38
CA PRO A 15 14.38 44.52 4.72
C PRO A 15 14.62 43.02 4.88
N SER A 16 15.89 42.63 5.07
CA SER A 16 16.20 41.29 5.55
C SER A 16 15.66 41.18 6.98
N ALA A 17 14.42 40.73 7.11
CA ALA A 17 13.86 40.36 8.40
C ALA A 17 14.70 39.19 8.93
N GLY A 18 15.73 39.52 9.72
CA GLY A 18 16.56 38.53 10.39
C GLY A 18 15.68 37.72 11.32
N VAL A 19 15.30 36.51 10.90
CA VAL A 19 14.62 35.56 11.78
C VAL A 19 15.58 35.27 12.92
N SER A 20 15.21 35.67 14.14
CA SER A 20 16.06 35.42 15.30
C SER A 20 16.26 33.90 15.44
N GLY A 21 17.49 33.46 15.72
CA GLY A 21 17.81 32.03 15.85
C GLY A 21 16.89 31.29 16.83
N ARG A 22 16.33 32.01 17.82
CA ARG A 22 15.36 31.48 18.79
C ARG A 22 14.04 31.05 18.15
N TRP A 23 13.58 31.76 17.11
CA TRP A 23 12.39 31.39 16.35
C TRP A 23 12.65 30.17 15.47
N VAL A 24 13.82 30.08 14.85
CA VAL A 24 14.24 28.89 14.08
C VAL A 24 14.32 27.67 15.00
N THR A 25 14.96 27.80 16.17
CA THR A 25 15.04 26.71 17.16
C THR A 25 13.66 26.32 17.69
N GLY A 26 12.79 27.30 17.96
CA GLY A 26 11.42 27.05 18.39
C GLY A 26 10.60 26.28 17.34
N LEU A 27 10.73 26.66 16.07
CA LEU A 27 10.06 25.98 14.95
C LEU A 27 10.61 24.57 14.74
N LEU A 28 11.93 24.39 14.86
CA LEU A 28 12.59 23.10 14.74
C LEU A 28 12.13 22.13 15.85
N LEU A 29 12.09 22.59 17.11
CA LEU A 29 11.54 21.83 18.23
C LEU A 29 10.06 21.45 18.01
N LEU A 30 9.27 22.38 17.47
CA LEU A 30 7.85 22.16 17.20
C LEU A 30 7.63 21.12 16.08
N THR A 31 8.54 21.03 15.10
CA THR A 31 8.52 19.96 14.08
C THR A 31 9.08 18.63 14.58
N LEU A 32 9.98 18.65 15.56
CA LEU A 32 10.67 17.45 16.03
C LEU A 32 9.74 16.53 16.85
N VAL A 33 8.82 17.10 17.62
CA VAL A 33 7.82 16.35 18.39
C VAL A 33 6.90 15.48 17.51
N PRO A 34 6.18 16.02 16.51
CA PRO A 34 5.36 15.19 15.62
C PRO A 34 6.22 14.24 14.79
N MET A 35 7.45 14.61 14.41
CA MET A 35 8.35 13.72 13.70
C MET A 35 8.71 12.47 14.53
N LEU A 36 9.02 12.63 15.82
CA LEU A 36 9.33 11.50 16.70
C LEU A 36 8.14 10.58 16.95
N ILE A 37 6.91 11.11 16.91
CA ILE A 37 5.70 10.32 17.09
C ILE A 37 5.31 9.65 15.77
N THR A 38 5.25 10.38 14.66
CA THR A 38 4.74 9.88 13.38
C THR A 38 5.75 8.99 12.63
N ALA A 39 7.06 9.29 12.71
CA ALA A 39 8.07 8.50 12.00
C ALA A 39 8.07 7.00 12.37
N PRO A 40 8.04 6.58 13.65
CA PRO A 40 7.99 5.15 13.96
C PRO A 40 6.71 4.48 13.44
N TYR A 41 5.54 5.13 13.53
CA TYR A 41 4.29 4.57 12.99
C TYR A 41 4.29 4.38 11.47
N VAL A 42 5.03 5.22 10.73
CA VAL A 42 5.11 5.12 9.27
C VAL A 42 6.22 4.17 8.81
N LEU A 43 7.32 4.08 9.57
CA LEU A 43 8.53 3.37 9.16
C LEU A 43 8.62 1.94 9.70
N LEU A 44 7.97 1.64 10.83
CA LEU A 44 8.00 0.31 11.42
C LEU A 44 6.93 -0.58 10.78
N GLU A 45 7.32 -1.84 10.54
CA GLU A 45 6.38 -2.87 10.14
C GLU A 45 5.56 -3.29 11.36
N PRO A 46 4.24 -3.51 11.22
CA PRO A 46 3.41 -3.99 12.30
C PRO A 46 3.74 -5.44 12.63
N ASP A 47 3.39 -5.85 13.85
CA ASP A 47 3.55 -7.23 14.29
C ASP A 47 2.80 -8.18 13.36
N GLN A 48 3.54 -9.18 12.88
CA GLN A 48 3.05 -10.17 11.92
C GLN A 48 2.47 -11.38 12.67
N PRO A 49 1.32 -11.93 12.24
CA PRO A 49 0.77 -13.12 12.85
C PRO A 49 1.72 -14.30 12.66
N THR A 50 2.15 -14.92 13.77
CA THR A 50 3.03 -16.11 13.75
C THR A 50 2.26 -17.43 13.84
N SER A 51 0.95 -17.37 14.08
CA SER A 51 0.12 -18.56 14.26
C SER A 51 -0.28 -19.16 12.92
N THR A 52 -0.06 -20.47 12.77
CA THR A 52 -0.46 -21.24 11.60
C THR A 52 -1.80 -21.93 11.84
N VAL A 53 -2.72 -21.87 10.89
CA VAL A 53 -3.93 -22.69 10.92
C VAL A 53 -3.58 -24.07 10.33
N ALA A 54 -3.63 -25.11 11.16
CA ALA A 54 -3.41 -26.48 10.69
C ALA A 54 -4.51 -26.87 9.68
N PHE A 55 -4.12 -27.60 8.64
CA PHE A 55 -5.10 -28.16 7.71
C PHE A 55 -6.05 -29.10 8.46
N PRO A 56 -7.38 -28.98 8.29
CA PRO A 56 -8.33 -29.81 9.02
C PRO A 56 -8.16 -31.30 8.70
N ASP A 57 -8.15 -32.12 9.75
CA ASP A 57 -8.04 -33.57 9.62
C ASP A 57 -9.29 -34.17 8.93
N GLY A 58 -9.09 -35.16 8.07
CA GLY A 58 -10.18 -35.90 7.42
C GLY A 58 -10.68 -35.36 6.09
N ILE A 59 -10.08 -34.27 5.56
CA ILE A 59 -10.37 -33.78 4.21
C ILE A 59 -9.32 -34.30 3.22
N ALA A 60 -9.67 -35.33 2.44
CA ALA A 60 -8.89 -35.72 1.28
C ALA A 60 -9.21 -34.77 0.12
N SER A 61 -8.35 -33.78 -0.10
CA SER A 61 -8.47 -32.90 -1.27
C SER A 61 -8.21 -33.70 -2.54
N THR A 62 -9.27 -34.03 -3.28
CA THR A 62 -9.19 -34.65 -4.62
C THR A 62 -9.04 -33.63 -5.75
N ASN A 63 -8.95 -32.33 -5.43
CA ASN A 63 -8.80 -31.28 -6.44
C ASN A 63 -7.40 -31.28 -7.06
N GLU A 64 -7.34 -31.18 -8.39
CA GLU A 64 -6.13 -31.22 -9.22
C GLU A 64 -5.29 -29.94 -9.15
N GLY A 65 -5.81 -28.88 -8.50
CA GLY A 65 -5.14 -27.61 -8.32
C GLY A 65 -6.12 -26.45 -8.21
N PHE A 66 -5.60 -25.26 -7.90
CA PHE A 66 -6.36 -24.01 -7.87
C PHE A 66 -5.68 -22.99 -8.78
N LEU A 67 -6.48 -22.25 -9.56
CA LEU A 67 -6.02 -21.12 -10.36
C LEU A 67 -6.57 -19.84 -9.75
N LEU A 68 -5.69 -18.97 -9.26
CA LEU A 68 -6.05 -17.62 -8.86
C LEU A 68 -5.81 -16.66 -10.04
N VAL A 69 -6.87 -15.97 -10.47
CA VAL A 69 -6.80 -14.90 -11.47
C VAL A 69 -7.12 -13.59 -10.77
N ILE A 70 -6.21 -12.61 -10.88
CA ILE A 70 -6.38 -11.27 -10.31
C ILE A 70 -6.51 -10.28 -11.46
N LEU A 71 -7.60 -9.49 -11.43
CA LEU A 71 -7.84 -8.40 -12.37
C LEU A 71 -7.51 -7.07 -11.67
N ASP A 72 -6.37 -6.50 -12.01
CA ASP A 72 -5.91 -5.24 -11.40
C ASP A 72 -6.67 -4.03 -11.98
N GLY A 73 -6.99 -3.05 -11.12
CA GLY A 73 -7.63 -1.79 -11.52
C GLY A 73 -9.08 -1.91 -12.00
N VAL A 74 -9.73 -3.08 -11.86
CA VAL A 74 -11.11 -3.29 -12.28
C VAL A 74 -12.06 -3.06 -11.11
N GLY A 75 -13.01 -2.13 -11.27
CA GLY A 75 -14.05 -1.87 -10.27
C GLY A 75 -15.15 -2.94 -10.27
N GLU A 76 -15.80 -3.13 -9.11
CA GLU A 76 -16.91 -4.08 -8.95
C GLU A 76 -18.03 -3.84 -9.98
N ASN A 77 -18.34 -2.58 -10.26
CA ASN A 77 -19.36 -2.20 -11.23
C ASN A 77 -19.06 -2.73 -12.64
N ILE A 78 -17.79 -2.80 -13.04
CA ILE A 78 -17.38 -3.32 -14.35
C ILE A 78 -17.42 -4.85 -14.36
N MET A 79 -16.99 -5.49 -13.26
CA MET A 79 -17.00 -6.96 -13.17
C MET A 79 -18.41 -7.56 -13.20
N ARG A 80 -19.40 -6.82 -12.72
CA ARG A 80 -20.80 -7.25 -12.66
C ARG A 80 -21.63 -6.80 -13.87
N ASP A 81 -21.04 -6.02 -14.78
CA ASP A 81 -21.72 -5.53 -15.97
C ASP A 81 -21.64 -6.56 -17.09
N GLU A 82 -22.79 -7.13 -17.45
CA GLU A 82 -22.92 -8.12 -18.52
C GLU A 82 -22.55 -7.54 -19.90
N SER A 83 -22.66 -6.23 -20.10
CA SER A 83 -22.26 -5.57 -21.35
C SER A 83 -20.74 -5.47 -21.52
N MET A 84 -20.00 -5.46 -20.41
CA MET A 84 -18.54 -5.32 -20.39
C MET A 84 -17.83 -6.65 -20.16
N MET A 85 -18.34 -7.50 -19.26
CA MET A 85 -17.76 -8.80 -18.90
C MET A 85 -18.81 -9.93 -18.92
N PRO A 86 -19.38 -10.27 -20.08
CA PRO A 86 -20.50 -11.22 -20.18
C PRO A 86 -20.17 -12.63 -19.66
N ASN A 87 -18.94 -13.10 -19.91
CA ASN A 87 -18.49 -14.42 -19.44
C ASN A 87 -18.25 -14.47 -17.93
N LEU A 88 -17.90 -13.34 -17.32
CA LEU A 88 -17.72 -13.26 -15.88
C LEU A 88 -19.08 -13.15 -15.20
N ALA A 89 -19.92 -12.24 -15.69
CA ALA A 89 -21.27 -12.00 -15.18
C ALA A 89 -22.13 -13.28 -15.18
N SER A 90 -22.12 -14.05 -16.27
CA SER A 90 -22.89 -15.30 -16.35
C SER A 90 -22.42 -16.38 -15.36
N ARG A 91 -21.14 -16.39 -14.99
CA ARG A 91 -20.59 -17.34 -14.02
C ARG A 91 -20.82 -16.92 -12.57
N LEU A 92 -21.15 -15.66 -12.29
CA LEU A 92 -21.41 -15.19 -10.92
C LEU A 92 -22.63 -15.86 -10.29
N GLU A 93 -23.64 -16.26 -11.07
CA GLU A 93 -24.84 -16.92 -10.56
C GLU A 93 -24.58 -18.37 -10.10
N GLU A 94 -23.63 -19.05 -10.72
CA GLU A 94 -23.26 -20.44 -10.41
C GLU A 94 -22.07 -20.54 -9.44
N SER A 95 -21.49 -19.41 -9.05
CA SER A 95 -20.27 -19.33 -8.24
C SER A 95 -20.53 -18.71 -6.87
N ALA A 96 -19.68 -19.03 -5.89
CA ALA A 96 -19.65 -18.32 -4.62
C ALA A 96 -18.99 -16.94 -4.82
N VAL A 97 -19.75 -15.87 -4.57
CA VAL A 97 -19.27 -14.50 -4.66
C VAL A 97 -19.01 -13.96 -3.25
N LEU A 98 -17.79 -13.48 -3.02
CA LEU A 98 -17.39 -12.82 -1.77
C LEU A 98 -17.01 -11.37 -2.06
N SER A 99 -17.57 -10.43 -1.31
CA SER A 99 -17.12 -9.03 -1.32
C SER A 99 -16.01 -8.87 -0.29
N VAL A 100 -14.82 -8.48 -0.75
CA VAL A 100 -13.62 -8.29 0.09
C VAL A 100 -13.12 -6.87 -0.10
N THR A 101 -12.81 -6.20 1.00
CA THR A 101 -12.19 -4.87 1.02
C THR A 101 -10.75 -5.02 1.47
N THR A 102 -9.80 -4.53 0.67
CA THR A 102 -8.38 -4.46 1.05
C THR A 102 -8.15 -3.36 2.08
N GLY A 103 -6.97 -3.34 2.71
CA GLY A 103 -6.54 -2.24 3.54
C GLY A 103 -6.45 -0.90 2.79
N PRO A 104 -6.19 0.21 3.51
CA PRO A 104 -6.24 1.58 2.98
C PRO A 104 -5.24 1.86 1.83
N LEU A 105 -4.20 1.04 1.68
CA LEU A 105 -3.25 1.13 0.58
C LEU A 105 -3.67 0.21 -0.58
N THR A 106 -4.31 0.79 -1.60
CA THR A 106 -4.82 0.06 -2.77
C THR A 106 -3.77 -0.12 -3.88
N LEU A 107 -2.51 -0.30 -3.51
CA LEU A 107 -1.42 -0.56 -4.47
C LEU A 107 -1.39 -2.05 -4.81
N SER A 108 -1.18 -2.40 -6.08
CA SER A 108 -1.34 -3.77 -6.59
C SER A 108 -0.54 -4.81 -5.80
N ALA A 109 0.75 -4.55 -5.54
CA ALA A 109 1.58 -5.48 -4.77
C ALA A 109 1.14 -5.60 -3.31
N THR A 110 0.62 -4.52 -2.73
CA THR A 110 0.15 -4.47 -1.34
C THR A 110 -1.15 -5.26 -1.19
N CYS A 111 -2.10 -5.08 -2.11
CA CYS A 111 -3.35 -5.81 -2.15
C CYS A 111 -3.12 -7.31 -2.40
N VAL A 112 -2.25 -7.67 -3.34
CA VAL A 112 -1.93 -9.06 -3.62
C VAL A 112 -1.28 -9.72 -2.41
N ARG A 113 -0.34 -9.05 -1.74
CA ARG A 113 0.27 -9.56 -0.51
C ARG A 113 -0.78 -9.81 0.57
N GLU A 114 -1.65 -8.83 0.83
CA GLU A 114 -2.71 -8.95 1.83
C GLU A 114 -3.70 -10.08 1.52
N MET A 115 -4.07 -10.26 0.24
CA MET A 115 -4.90 -11.39 -0.18
C MET A 115 -4.19 -12.74 -0.02
N MET A 116 -2.89 -12.80 -0.30
CA MET A 116 -2.12 -14.04 -0.24
C MET A 116 -1.81 -14.47 1.19
N THR A 117 -1.42 -13.52 2.05
CA THR A 117 -0.95 -13.83 3.40
C THR A 117 -2.02 -13.62 4.47
N GLY A 118 -3.12 -12.91 4.14
CA GLY A 118 -4.12 -12.47 5.11
C GLY A 118 -3.62 -11.37 6.06
N VAL A 119 -2.42 -10.83 5.82
CA VAL A 119 -1.80 -9.80 6.65
C VAL A 119 -2.20 -8.42 6.13
N PRO A 120 -2.83 -7.58 6.97
CA PRO A 120 -3.16 -6.21 6.60
C PRO A 120 -1.94 -5.39 6.19
N ASN A 121 -2.15 -4.47 5.26
CA ASN A 121 -1.08 -3.59 4.81
C ASN A 121 -0.71 -2.49 5.83
N ALA A 122 0.56 -2.09 5.81
CA ALA A 122 1.13 -1.05 6.64
C ALA A 122 1.62 0.13 5.80
N PRO A 123 1.68 1.37 6.35
CA PRO A 123 2.17 2.55 5.63
C PRO A 123 3.52 2.36 4.93
N ILE A 124 4.45 1.62 5.55
CA ILE A 124 5.78 1.31 5.01
C ILE A 124 5.71 0.46 3.72
N ASP A 125 4.66 -0.35 3.55
CA ASP A 125 4.50 -1.21 2.38
C ASP A 125 4.21 -0.39 1.12
N GLY A 126 3.52 0.73 1.27
CA GLY A 126 3.30 1.67 0.17
C GLY A 126 4.60 2.34 -0.30
N LEU A 127 5.56 2.56 0.61
CA LEU A 127 6.90 3.06 0.26
C LEU A 127 7.76 1.97 -0.38
N LYS A 128 7.55 0.69 0.00
CA LYS A 128 8.26 -0.48 -0.51
C LYS A 128 7.57 -1.15 -1.70
N ASN A 129 6.68 -0.46 -2.41
CA ASN A 129 5.82 -1.04 -3.45
C ASN A 129 6.55 -1.86 -4.54
N PHE A 130 7.83 -1.56 -4.80
CA PHE A 130 8.65 -2.24 -5.80
C PHE A 130 9.49 -3.42 -5.27
N ASN A 131 9.60 -3.57 -3.96
CA ASN A 131 10.36 -4.64 -3.31
C ASN A 131 9.70 -5.02 -1.97
N MET A 132 8.48 -5.52 -2.04
CA MET A 132 7.79 -6.09 -0.89
C MET A 132 8.32 -7.48 -0.61
N GLY A 133 8.94 -7.65 0.57
CA GLY A 133 9.26 -8.96 1.10
C GLY A 133 8.01 -9.71 1.56
N HIS A 134 8.11 -11.03 1.66
CA HIS A 134 7.11 -11.83 2.36
C HIS A 134 7.10 -11.45 3.85
N PRO A 135 5.95 -11.14 4.49
CA PRO A 135 5.87 -10.75 5.90
C PRO A 135 6.43 -11.78 6.90
N GLY A 136 6.86 -12.95 6.45
CA GLY A 136 7.26 -14.05 7.33
C GLY A 136 6.03 -14.77 7.89
N GLY A 137 6.26 -15.91 8.54
CA GLY A 137 5.19 -16.83 8.94
C GLY A 137 4.81 -17.82 7.83
N GLU A 138 4.07 -18.86 8.20
CA GLU A 138 3.46 -19.74 7.18
C GLU A 138 2.10 -19.19 6.75
N ASP A 139 1.96 -18.99 5.45
CA ASP A 139 0.73 -18.64 4.77
C ASP A 139 0.27 -19.80 3.86
N PRO A 140 -0.99 -19.78 3.38
CA PRO A 140 -1.51 -20.81 2.51
C PRO A 140 -0.71 -21.02 1.21
N TRP A 141 -0.02 -20.00 0.69
CA TRP A 141 0.79 -20.12 -0.53
C TRP A 141 2.12 -20.80 -0.28
N LEU A 142 2.81 -20.48 0.81
CA LEU A 142 4.01 -21.22 1.22
C LEU A 142 3.67 -22.68 1.54
N LEU A 143 2.53 -22.93 2.20
CA LEU A 143 2.02 -24.27 2.45
C LEU A 143 1.73 -25.02 1.14
N ALA A 144 1.12 -24.36 0.16
CA ALA A 144 0.86 -24.94 -1.15
C ALA A 144 2.16 -25.21 -1.94
N ALA A 145 3.11 -24.27 -1.93
CA ALA A 145 4.38 -24.38 -2.66
C ALA A 145 5.33 -25.43 -2.08
N ARG A 146 5.25 -25.69 -0.77
CA ARG A 146 6.05 -26.73 -0.09
C ARG A 146 5.35 -28.09 -0.03
N SER A 147 4.12 -28.18 -0.53
CA SER A 147 3.35 -29.42 -0.49
C SER A 147 3.92 -30.43 -1.49
N ASP A 148 4.32 -31.60 -0.99
CA ASP A 148 4.76 -32.73 -1.81
C ASP A 148 3.69 -33.23 -2.80
N ARG A 149 2.41 -32.81 -2.62
CA ARG A 149 1.29 -33.20 -3.49
C ARG A 149 1.30 -32.49 -4.84
N TYR A 150 1.93 -31.33 -4.93
CA TYR A 150 1.91 -30.49 -6.13
C TYR A 150 3.36 -30.12 -6.49
N SER A 151 4.11 -31.06 -7.09
CA SER A 151 5.42 -30.73 -7.68
C SER A 151 5.18 -29.98 -8.99
N VAL A 152 5.53 -28.69 -9.02
CA VAL A 152 5.68 -27.91 -10.26
C VAL A 152 7.07 -28.07 -10.84
#